data_AF-A0A7S0S9N1-F1
#
_entry.id   AF-A0A7S0S9N1-F1
#
_cell.length_a   1.000
_cell.length_b   1.000
_cell.length_c   1.000
_cell.angle_alpha   90.00
_cell.angle_beta   90.00
_cell.angle_gamma   90.00
#
_symmetry.space_group_name_H-M   'P 1'
#
loop_
_entity.id
_entity.type
_entity.pdbx_description
1 polymer ?
#
loop_
_entity_poly.entity_id
_entity_poly.type
_entity_poly.pdbx_seq_one_letter_code
_entity_poly.pdbx_strand_id
1 'polypeptide(L)'
;ATPYSIGYIDSGHGHASGLAEISLTNKNGTSLTSKEADIGAAGTTAVTPADMSLSWDAVSLMDLTGATTWPICTFSYMYIRKDMTSETLKHTGPLVEAFAQFVLSDEGQLMVPEFGFTGIPAALKTSARAALASITLHSGAVKWTFETSTSAGAGMSATTFSAKRSSYADVERKDISANVVTMKAQVADLMKNEVVQLHGSGTTNPKRFFWKTMDILEERAMVPMTMTYRAVGSSTGQHEFKGDGPARVPFNHFGSGD
;
A
#
# COMPACT_ATOMS: atom_id res chain seq x y z
N ALA A 1 16.64 8.81 -11.28
CA ALA A 1 15.40 9.07 -12.03
C ALA A 1 15.75 9.26 -13.50
N THR A 2 14.98 8.69 -14.42
CA THR A 2 15.14 8.87 -15.87
C THR A 2 14.01 9.81 -16.33
N PRO A 3 14.27 11.11 -16.55
CA PRO A 3 13.21 12.05 -16.92
C PRO A 3 12.46 11.59 -18.17
N TYR A 4 11.13 11.74 -18.16
CA TYR A 4 10.23 11.42 -19.28
C TYR A 4 10.17 9.94 -19.71
N SER A 5 10.68 9.01 -18.90
CA SER A 5 10.53 7.58 -19.18
C SER A 5 9.08 7.13 -19.05
N ILE A 6 8.62 6.28 -19.99
CA ILE A 6 7.37 5.55 -19.91
C ILE A 6 7.67 4.05 -19.81
N GLY A 7 6.94 3.34 -18.96
CA GLY A 7 7.03 1.89 -18.81
C GLY A 7 5.69 1.32 -18.35
N TYR A 8 5.52 0.02 -18.51
CA TYR A 8 4.38 -0.70 -17.96
C TYR A 8 4.82 -1.48 -16.72
N ILE A 9 3.97 -1.46 -15.70
CA ILE A 9 4.11 -2.18 -14.45
C ILE A 9 2.71 -2.55 -13.99
N ASP A 10 2.55 -3.58 -13.14
CA ASP A 10 1.26 -3.80 -12.52
C ASP A 10 0.86 -2.60 -11.64
N SER A 11 -0.44 -2.34 -11.58
CA SER A 11 -0.98 -1.14 -10.93
C SER A 11 -0.62 -1.09 -9.44
N GLY A 12 -0.67 -2.23 -8.74
CA GLY A 12 -0.31 -2.34 -7.32
C GLY A 12 1.08 -1.79 -7.00
N HIS A 13 2.10 -2.28 -7.72
CA HIS A 13 3.48 -1.81 -7.52
C HIS A 13 3.66 -0.34 -7.93
N GLY A 14 3.02 0.08 -9.03
CA GLY A 14 3.05 1.48 -9.47
C GLY A 14 2.50 2.43 -8.39
N HIS A 15 1.37 2.07 -7.79
CA HIS A 15 0.71 2.84 -6.73
C HIS A 15 1.54 2.87 -5.45
N ALA A 16 2.04 1.72 -5.01
CA ALA A 16 2.86 1.62 -3.79
C ALA A 16 4.18 2.42 -3.90
N SER A 17 4.73 2.52 -5.11
CA SER A 17 5.95 3.27 -5.39
C SER A 17 5.73 4.77 -5.61
N GLY A 18 4.47 5.24 -5.56
CA GLY A 18 4.13 6.64 -5.81
C GLY A 18 4.42 7.11 -7.24
N LEU A 19 4.45 6.19 -8.21
CA LEU A 19 4.67 6.53 -9.61
C LEU A 19 3.43 7.23 -10.18
N ALA A 20 3.65 8.22 -11.05
CA ALA A 20 2.57 8.82 -11.82
C ALA A 20 2.03 7.80 -12.85
N GLU A 21 0.71 7.72 -12.99
CA GLU A 21 0.06 6.94 -14.04
C GLU A 21 -0.65 7.84 -15.05
N ILE A 22 -0.77 7.35 -16.28
CA ILE A 22 -1.58 7.99 -17.32
C ILE A 22 -3.01 7.46 -17.25
N SER A 23 -3.98 8.26 -17.70
CA SER A 23 -5.31 7.73 -18.01
C SER A 23 -5.31 7.03 -19.36
N LEU A 24 -6.14 5.99 -19.49
CA LEU A 24 -6.40 5.28 -20.74
C LEU A 24 -7.88 5.33 -21.06
N THR A 25 -8.20 5.43 -22.35
CA THR A 25 -9.58 5.32 -22.83
C THR A 25 -9.93 3.85 -23.02
N ASN A 26 -10.95 3.37 -22.32
CA ASN A 26 -11.45 2.01 -22.49
C ASN A 26 -12.31 1.86 -23.75
N LYS A 27 -12.69 0.63 -24.07
CA LYS A 27 -13.55 0.28 -25.21
C LYS A 27 -14.88 1.06 -25.29
N ASN A 28 -15.39 1.51 -24.15
CA ASN A 28 -16.63 2.28 -24.06
C ASN A 28 -16.40 3.79 -24.19
N GLY A 29 -15.19 4.24 -24.56
CA GLY A 29 -14.85 5.64 -24.75
C GLY A 29 -14.67 6.42 -23.44
N THR A 30 -14.62 5.75 -22.29
CA THR A 30 -14.40 6.39 -21.00
C THR A 30 -12.90 6.50 -20.74
N SER A 31 -12.40 7.69 -20.40
CA SER A 31 -11.03 7.89 -19.94
C SER A 31 -10.98 7.79 -18.42
N LEU A 32 -10.14 6.89 -17.91
CA LEU A 32 -9.97 6.64 -16.48
C LEU A 32 -8.52 6.26 -16.21
N THR A 33 -8.14 6.21 -14.93
CA THR A 33 -6.91 5.62 -14.40
C THR A 33 -7.19 4.23 -13.81
N SER A 34 -6.16 3.44 -13.54
CA SER A 34 -6.29 2.13 -12.90
C SER A 34 -6.84 2.22 -11.47
N LYS A 35 -6.74 3.38 -10.82
CA LYS A 35 -7.35 3.68 -9.51
C LYS A 35 -8.84 3.97 -9.58
N GLU A 36 -9.29 4.56 -10.68
CA GLU A 36 -10.71 4.89 -10.90
C GLU A 36 -11.48 3.71 -11.50
N ALA A 37 -10.77 2.77 -12.14
CA ALA A 37 -11.34 1.59 -12.76
C ALA A 37 -11.92 0.59 -11.76
N ASP A 38 -12.89 -0.20 -12.23
CA ASP A 38 -13.20 -1.51 -11.66
C ASP A 38 -12.36 -2.58 -12.39
N ILE A 39 -11.24 -2.97 -11.79
CA ILE A 39 -10.36 -4.02 -12.34
C ILE A 39 -11.08 -5.39 -12.38
N GLY A 40 -11.97 -5.66 -11.42
CA GLY A 40 -12.70 -6.93 -11.31
C GLY A 40 -13.74 -7.13 -12.41
N ALA A 41 -14.25 -6.03 -12.98
CA ALA A 41 -15.21 -6.07 -14.09
C ALA A 41 -14.66 -6.83 -15.31
N ALA A 42 -13.37 -6.68 -15.61
CA ALA A 42 -12.70 -7.40 -16.71
C ALA A 42 -12.75 -8.93 -16.47
N GLY A 43 -12.44 -9.37 -15.25
CA GLY A 43 -12.48 -10.79 -14.89
C GLY A 43 -13.89 -11.39 -14.99
N THR A 44 -14.93 -10.61 -14.72
CA THR A 44 -16.34 -11.05 -14.83
C THR A 44 -16.81 -11.15 -16.28
N THR A 45 -16.29 -10.30 -17.16
CA THR A 45 -16.68 -10.24 -18.58
C THR A 45 -15.88 -11.21 -19.45
N ALA A 46 -14.69 -11.61 -18.99
CA ALA A 46 -13.79 -12.49 -19.72
C ALA A 46 -14.47 -13.83 -20.06
N VAL A 47 -14.37 -14.22 -21.34
CA VAL A 47 -14.77 -15.55 -21.78
C VAL A 47 -13.69 -16.54 -21.36
N THR A 48 -14.06 -17.49 -20.53
CA THR A 48 -13.16 -18.54 -20.03
C THR A 48 -13.63 -19.92 -20.50
N PRO A 49 -12.73 -20.91 -20.62
CA PRO A 49 -13.12 -22.27 -20.94
C PRO A 49 -14.11 -22.82 -19.90
N ALA A 50 -15.14 -23.53 -20.37
CA ALA A 50 -16.12 -24.17 -19.50
C ALA A 50 -15.49 -25.25 -18.60
N ASP A 51 -14.45 -25.93 -19.10
CA ASP A 51 -13.61 -26.85 -18.36
C ASP A 51 -12.22 -26.24 -18.17
N MET A 52 -11.80 -26.09 -16.91
CA MET A 52 -10.49 -25.57 -16.50
C MET A 52 -9.31 -26.39 -17.06
N SER A 53 -9.59 -27.63 -17.48
CA SER A 53 -8.62 -28.59 -18.00
C SER A 53 -8.26 -28.37 -19.49
N LEU A 54 -9.05 -27.54 -20.19
CA LEU A 54 -8.86 -27.12 -21.58
C LEU A 54 -7.83 -25.98 -21.70
N SER A 55 -7.50 -25.59 -22.93
CA SER A 55 -6.54 -24.51 -23.20
C SER A 55 -7.08 -23.15 -22.75
N TRP A 56 -6.19 -22.35 -22.15
CA TRP A 56 -6.44 -20.97 -21.71
C TRP A 56 -5.74 -19.92 -22.58
N ASP A 57 -5.08 -20.34 -23.66
CA ASP A 57 -4.32 -19.46 -24.57
C ASP A 57 -5.16 -18.35 -25.22
N ALA A 58 -6.44 -18.63 -25.47
CA ALA A 58 -7.38 -17.66 -26.04
C ALA A 58 -8.01 -16.71 -25.00
N VAL A 59 -7.76 -16.89 -23.70
CA VAL A 59 -8.33 -16.04 -22.65
C VAL A 59 -7.60 -14.71 -22.62
N SER A 60 -8.35 -13.64 -22.87
CA SER A 60 -7.83 -12.27 -22.81
C SER A 60 -8.77 -11.37 -22.00
N LEU A 61 -8.15 -10.55 -21.15
CA LEU A 61 -8.82 -9.48 -20.39
C LEU A 61 -8.51 -8.09 -20.99
N MET A 62 -7.87 -8.05 -22.16
CA MET A 62 -7.51 -6.82 -22.84
C MET A 62 -8.74 -6.21 -23.52
N ASP A 63 -8.91 -4.91 -23.33
CA ASP A 63 -9.92 -4.08 -23.99
C ASP A 63 -11.33 -4.72 -23.99
N LEU A 64 -11.76 -5.18 -22.82
CA LEU A 64 -13.11 -5.69 -22.60
C LEU A 64 -14.09 -4.53 -22.43
N THR A 65 -15.37 -4.80 -22.69
CA THR A 65 -16.44 -3.81 -22.54
C THR A 65 -16.75 -3.50 -21.07
N GLY A 66 -17.31 -2.32 -20.83
CA GLY A 66 -17.80 -1.84 -19.53
C GLY A 66 -17.35 -0.40 -19.29
N ALA A 67 -18.23 0.44 -18.75
CA ALA A 67 -17.96 1.87 -18.58
C ALA A 67 -16.77 2.14 -17.63
N THR A 68 -16.57 1.29 -16.63
CA THR A 68 -15.49 1.39 -15.63
C THR A 68 -14.39 0.35 -15.83
N THR A 69 -14.43 -0.45 -16.90
CA THR A 69 -13.44 -1.51 -17.14
C THR A 69 -12.10 -0.92 -17.55
N TRP A 70 -11.01 -1.35 -16.90
CA TRP A 70 -9.64 -0.99 -17.31
C TRP A 70 -9.23 -1.77 -18.57
N PRO A 71 -8.63 -1.12 -19.59
CA PRO A 71 -8.35 -1.78 -20.87
C PRO A 71 -7.15 -2.72 -20.87
N ILE A 72 -6.27 -2.68 -19.85
CA ILE A 72 -5.07 -3.52 -19.80
C ILE A 72 -5.10 -4.38 -18.53
N CYS A 73 -5.79 -5.50 -18.61
CA CYS A 73 -5.94 -6.47 -17.52
C CYS A 73 -5.46 -7.86 -17.96
N THR A 74 -5.00 -8.67 -16.99
CA THR A 74 -4.67 -10.08 -17.21
C THR A 74 -4.94 -10.89 -15.95
N PHE A 75 -5.19 -12.18 -16.10
CA PHE A 75 -5.13 -13.11 -14.98
C PHE A 75 -3.67 -13.45 -14.66
N SER A 76 -3.43 -13.75 -13.39
CA SER A 76 -2.25 -14.50 -12.95
C SER A 76 -2.61 -15.97 -12.81
N TYR A 77 -1.76 -16.86 -13.33
CA TYR A 77 -2.02 -18.30 -13.40
C TYR A 77 -1.12 -19.09 -12.47
N MET A 78 -1.67 -20.17 -11.90
CA MET A 78 -0.92 -21.21 -11.22
C MET A 78 -1.07 -22.51 -12.01
N TYR A 79 0.06 -23.10 -12.41
CA TYR A 79 0.07 -24.36 -13.17
C TYR A 79 0.31 -25.53 -12.23
N ILE A 80 -0.65 -26.47 -12.19
CA ILE A 80 -0.63 -27.63 -11.30
C ILE A 80 -0.75 -28.90 -12.15
N ARG A 81 0.06 -29.92 -11.86
CA ARG A 81 -0.03 -31.22 -12.53
C ARG A 81 -1.34 -31.90 -12.18
N LYS A 82 -2.08 -32.38 -13.18
CA LYS A 82 -3.30 -33.19 -12.97
C LYS A 82 -2.99 -34.52 -12.28
N ASP A 83 -1.83 -35.10 -12.58
CA ASP A 83 -1.34 -36.34 -11.99
C ASP A 83 -0.10 -36.06 -11.13
N MET A 84 -0.22 -36.39 -9.83
CA MET A 84 0.84 -36.33 -8.83
C MET A 84 1.02 -37.68 -8.12
N THR A 85 0.83 -38.78 -8.85
CA THR A 85 0.91 -40.15 -8.33
C THR A 85 2.32 -40.71 -8.20
N SER A 86 3.35 -39.99 -8.62
CA SER A 86 4.75 -40.43 -8.43
C SER A 86 5.10 -40.53 -6.95
N GLU A 87 5.86 -41.55 -6.55
CA GLU A 87 6.31 -41.72 -5.15
C GLU A 87 7.07 -40.48 -4.63
N THR A 88 7.81 -39.78 -5.50
CA THR A 88 8.52 -38.53 -5.15
C THR A 88 7.58 -37.38 -4.80
N LEU A 89 6.30 -37.45 -5.20
CA LEU A 89 5.28 -36.45 -4.95
C LEU A 89 4.30 -36.85 -3.85
N LYS A 90 4.48 -38.00 -3.21
CA LYS A 90 3.56 -38.52 -2.18
C LYS A 90 3.26 -37.52 -1.05
N HIS A 91 4.25 -36.74 -0.64
CA HIS A 91 4.11 -35.72 0.40
C HIS A 91 3.88 -34.31 -0.17
N THR A 92 4.52 -33.99 -1.30
CA THR A 92 4.43 -32.66 -1.92
C THR A 92 3.09 -32.42 -2.61
N GLY A 93 2.52 -33.44 -3.26
CA GLY A 93 1.24 -33.36 -3.97
C GLY A 93 0.09 -32.87 -3.10
N PRO A 94 -0.22 -33.50 -1.95
CA PRO A 94 -1.26 -33.00 -1.05
C PRO A 94 -0.95 -31.62 -0.46
N LEU A 95 0.32 -31.22 -0.34
CA LEU A 95 0.69 -29.88 0.11
C LEU A 95 0.43 -28.83 -0.97
N VAL A 96 0.73 -29.12 -2.23
CA VAL A 96 0.39 -28.27 -3.38
C VAL A 96 -1.13 -28.12 -3.51
N GLU A 97 -1.89 -29.20 -3.33
CA GLU A 97 -3.35 -29.18 -3.27
C GLU A 97 -3.83 -28.19 -2.20
N ALA A 98 -3.30 -28.31 -0.99
CA ALA A 98 -3.71 -27.46 0.13
C ALA A 98 -3.32 -25.99 -0.07
N PHE A 99 -2.10 -25.72 -0.54
CA PHE A 99 -1.66 -24.35 -0.86
C PHE A 99 -2.59 -23.70 -1.89
N ALA A 100 -2.89 -24.40 -2.98
CA ALA A 100 -3.80 -23.91 -4.01
C ALA A 100 -5.23 -23.71 -3.48
N GLN A 101 -5.71 -24.63 -2.63
CA GLN A 101 -7.01 -24.52 -1.99
C GLN A 101 -7.08 -23.29 -1.07
N PHE A 102 -5.99 -22.95 -0.36
CA PHE A 102 -5.90 -21.76 0.47
C PHE A 102 -5.86 -20.48 -0.37
N VAL A 103 -5.09 -20.45 -1.47
CA VAL A 103 -5.08 -19.31 -2.41
C VAL A 103 -6.49 -19.05 -2.96
N LEU A 104 -7.24 -20.12 -3.28
CA LEU A 104 -8.62 -20.04 -3.73
C LEU A 104 -9.65 -19.88 -2.58
N SER A 105 -9.21 -19.87 -1.32
CA SER A 105 -10.09 -19.73 -0.15
C SER A 105 -10.69 -18.32 -0.08
N ASP A 106 -11.75 -18.13 0.72
CA ASP A 106 -12.30 -16.78 0.90
C ASP A 106 -11.29 -15.89 1.62
N GLU A 107 -10.58 -16.44 2.61
CA GLU A 107 -9.45 -15.79 3.28
C GLU A 107 -8.34 -15.41 2.29
N GLY A 108 -7.90 -16.37 1.46
CA GLY A 108 -6.91 -16.14 0.40
C GLY A 108 -7.28 -15.01 -0.54
N GLN A 109 -8.52 -15.02 -1.03
CA GLN A 109 -9.02 -14.00 -1.96
C GLN A 109 -9.27 -12.64 -1.30
N LEU A 110 -9.50 -12.58 0.02
CA LEU A 110 -9.63 -11.32 0.75
C LEU A 110 -8.27 -10.64 0.99
N MET A 111 -7.16 -11.38 0.97
CA MET A 111 -5.81 -10.82 1.15
C MET A 111 -5.23 -10.20 -0.12
N VAL A 112 -5.67 -10.62 -1.31
CA VAL A 112 -5.04 -10.18 -2.56
C VAL A 112 -5.06 -8.65 -2.80
N PRO A 113 -6.07 -7.88 -2.35
CA PRO A 113 -6.05 -6.41 -2.47
C PRO A 113 -4.90 -5.73 -1.73
N GLU A 114 -4.38 -6.33 -0.65
CA GLU A 114 -3.21 -5.80 0.06
C GLU A 114 -1.95 -5.77 -0.82
N PHE A 115 -1.94 -6.61 -1.85
CA PHE A 115 -0.85 -6.73 -2.83
C PHE A 115 -1.21 -6.07 -4.17
N GLY A 116 -2.29 -5.28 -4.23
CA GLY A 116 -2.71 -4.55 -5.43
C GLY A 116 -3.36 -5.42 -6.52
N PHE A 117 -3.83 -6.62 -6.15
CA PHE A 117 -4.61 -7.48 -7.04
C PHE A 117 -6.10 -7.41 -6.72
N THR A 118 -6.93 -7.82 -7.68
CA THR A 118 -8.36 -8.05 -7.47
C THR A 118 -8.64 -9.54 -7.42
N GLY A 119 -9.49 -9.97 -6.47
CA GLY A 119 -9.92 -11.36 -6.37
C GLY A 119 -10.64 -11.84 -7.63
N ILE A 120 -10.56 -13.14 -7.91
CA ILE A 120 -11.23 -13.73 -9.09
C ILE A 120 -12.74 -13.83 -8.90
N PRO A 121 -13.54 -13.82 -9.99
CA PRO A 121 -15.00 -13.99 -9.89
C PRO A 121 -15.40 -15.28 -9.18
N ALA A 122 -16.51 -15.25 -8.44
CA ALA A 122 -16.98 -16.38 -7.63
C ALA A 122 -17.21 -17.67 -8.46
N ALA A 123 -17.74 -17.53 -9.67
CA ALA A 123 -17.93 -18.64 -10.60
C ALA A 123 -16.59 -19.28 -10.99
N LEU A 124 -15.59 -18.46 -11.34
CA LEU A 124 -14.25 -18.93 -11.68
C LEU A 124 -13.56 -19.61 -10.49
N LYS A 125 -13.69 -19.03 -9.29
CA LYS A 125 -13.20 -19.63 -8.04
C LYS A 125 -13.79 -21.01 -7.79
N THR A 126 -15.08 -21.17 -8.07
CA THR A 126 -15.79 -22.45 -7.91
C THR A 126 -15.26 -23.49 -8.89
N SER A 127 -15.13 -23.14 -10.18
CA SER A 127 -14.57 -24.03 -11.20
C SER A 127 -13.11 -24.39 -10.91
N ALA A 128 -12.29 -23.44 -10.46
CA ALA A 128 -10.91 -23.68 -10.10
C ALA A 128 -10.78 -24.65 -8.92
N ARG A 129 -11.63 -24.52 -7.89
CA ARG A 129 -11.66 -25.47 -6.77
C ARG A 129 -12.12 -26.87 -7.19
N ALA A 130 -13.10 -26.97 -8.09
CA ALA A 130 -13.54 -28.26 -8.62
C ALA A 130 -12.42 -28.95 -9.43
N ALA A 131 -11.70 -28.19 -10.24
CA ALA A 131 -10.54 -28.70 -10.99
C ALA A 131 -9.38 -29.09 -10.07
N LEU A 132 -9.17 -28.35 -8.98
CA LEU A 132 -8.18 -28.72 -7.98
C LEU A 132 -8.55 -30.01 -7.25
N ALA A 133 -9.82 -30.21 -6.92
CA ALA A 133 -10.30 -31.42 -6.25
C ALA A 133 -10.20 -32.68 -7.15
N SER A 134 -10.06 -32.53 -8.46
CA SER A 134 -9.94 -33.63 -9.41
C SER A 134 -8.50 -34.09 -9.67
N ILE A 135 -7.49 -33.43 -9.07
CA ILE A 135 -6.11 -33.88 -9.19
C ILE A 135 -5.96 -35.28 -8.59
N THR A 136 -5.19 -36.13 -9.26
CA THR A 136 -4.91 -37.48 -8.79
C THR A 136 -3.65 -37.46 -7.95
N LEU A 137 -3.80 -37.75 -6.66
CA LEU A 137 -2.67 -37.86 -5.73
C LEU A 137 -2.18 -39.30 -5.63
N HIS A 138 -0.94 -39.45 -5.17
CA HIS A 138 -0.39 -40.74 -4.76
C HIS A 138 -1.33 -41.47 -3.79
N SER A 139 -1.49 -42.79 -3.94
CA SER A 139 -2.45 -43.59 -3.14
C SER A 139 -2.18 -43.55 -1.63
N GLY A 140 -0.90 -43.49 -1.24
CA GLY A 140 -0.46 -43.28 0.15
C GLY A 140 -0.31 -41.83 0.60
N ALA A 141 -0.85 -40.85 -0.14
CA ALA A 141 -0.78 -39.43 0.25
C ALA A 141 -1.69 -39.14 1.46
N VAL A 142 -1.20 -38.32 2.38
CA VAL A 142 -2.00 -37.80 3.51
C VAL A 142 -2.38 -36.36 3.17
N LYS A 143 -3.69 -36.10 3.06
CA LYS A 143 -4.20 -34.75 2.74
C LYS A 143 -4.02 -33.80 3.92
N TRP A 144 -3.78 -32.54 3.61
CA TRP A 144 -3.79 -31.47 4.59
C TRP A 144 -5.21 -30.94 4.82
N THR A 145 -5.47 -30.46 6.03
CA THR A 145 -6.74 -29.87 6.43
C THR A 145 -6.55 -28.48 7.02
N PHE A 146 -7.64 -27.73 7.16
CA PHE A 146 -7.63 -26.36 7.70
C PHE A 146 -8.53 -26.28 8.92
N GLU A 147 -8.00 -25.71 10.00
CA GLU A 147 -8.72 -25.41 11.22
C GLU A 147 -8.88 -23.89 11.35
N THR A 148 -10.10 -23.39 11.18
CA THR A 148 -10.43 -21.96 11.29
C THR A 148 -10.89 -21.56 12.70
N SER A 149 -11.25 -22.54 13.53
CA SER A 149 -11.65 -22.36 14.94
C SER A 149 -11.20 -23.55 15.76
N THR A 150 -11.08 -23.39 17.09
CA THR A 150 -10.50 -24.41 17.96
C THR A 150 -11.20 -25.77 17.82
N SER A 151 -10.42 -26.77 17.46
CA SER A 151 -10.82 -28.15 17.24
C SER A 151 -9.94 -29.07 18.10
N ALA A 152 -10.53 -29.57 19.18
CA ALA A 152 -9.83 -30.43 20.12
C ALA A 152 -9.30 -31.70 19.44
N GLY A 153 -8.01 -31.98 19.59
CA GLY A 153 -7.34 -33.12 18.97
C GLY A 153 -7.01 -32.90 17.48
N ALA A 154 -8.01 -32.67 16.64
CA ALA A 154 -7.82 -32.56 15.18
C ALA A 154 -6.98 -31.32 14.78
N GLY A 155 -7.11 -30.21 15.50
CA GLY A 155 -6.30 -29.00 15.29
C GLY A 155 -4.80 -29.19 15.54
N MET A 156 -4.43 -30.19 16.35
CA MET A 156 -3.04 -30.52 16.66
C MET A 156 -2.41 -31.53 15.69
N SER A 157 -3.16 -32.03 14.70
CA SER A 157 -2.60 -32.95 13.70
C SER A 157 -1.44 -32.31 12.92
N ALA A 158 -0.46 -33.14 12.57
CA ALA A 158 0.72 -32.74 11.80
C ALA A 158 0.36 -32.26 10.38
N THR A 159 -0.80 -32.65 9.86
CA THR A 159 -1.30 -32.25 8.54
C THR A 159 -2.44 -31.23 8.61
N THR A 160 -2.55 -30.48 9.70
CA THR A 160 -3.55 -29.40 9.84
C THR A 160 -2.87 -28.04 9.85
N PHE A 161 -3.29 -27.14 8.95
CA PHE A 161 -3.03 -25.71 9.06
C PHE A 161 -4.04 -25.10 10.02
N SER A 162 -3.56 -24.56 11.14
CA SER A 162 -4.42 -24.07 12.22
C SER A 162 -4.29 -22.57 12.37
N ALA A 163 -5.42 -21.86 12.30
CA ALA A 163 -5.51 -20.43 12.61
C ALA A 163 -5.21 -20.11 14.10
N LYS A 164 -5.04 -21.14 14.94
CA LYS A 164 -4.62 -21.00 16.35
C LYS A 164 -3.11 -21.11 16.54
N ARG A 165 -2.35 -21.44 15.50
CA ARG A 165 -0.88 -21.42 15.55
C ARG A 165 -0.39 -20.04 15.10
N SER A 166 0.38 -19.39 15.96
CA SER A 166 1.03 -18.12 15.68
C SER A 166 2.39 -18.10 16.36
N SER A 167 3.33 -17.32 15.82
CA SER A 167 4.62 -17.11 16.47
C SER A 167 4.56 -15.89 17.39
N TYR A 168 5.37 -15.86 18.45
CA TYR A 168 5.47 -14.65 19.28
C TYR A 168 5.93 -13.43 18.48
N ALA A 169 6.76 -13.64 17.44
CA ALA A 169 7.17 -12.58 16.51
C ALA A 169 5.99 -11.93 15.78
N ASP A 170 4.87 -12.64 15.56
CA ASP A 170 3.67 -12.04 14.97
C ASP A 170 2.98 -11.08 15.94
N VAL A 171 2.99 -11.41 17.23
CA VAL A 171 2.47 -10.54 18.30
C VAL A 171 3.32 -9.27 18.37
N GLU A 172 4.65 -9.41 18.43
CA GLU A 172 5.58 -8.28 18.50
C GLU A 172 5.47 -7.37 17.28
N ARG A 173 5.40 -7.94 16.06
CA ARG A 173 5.19 -7.16 14.83
C ARG A 173 3.87 -6.39 14.84
N LYS A 174 2.80 -7.01 15.33
CA LYS A 174 1.49 -6.36 15.46
C LYS A 174 1.56 -5.18 16.44
N ASP A 175 2.22 -5.36 17.58
CA ASP A 175 2.41 -4.31 18.58
C ASP A 175 3.28 -3.17 18.05
N ILE A 176 4.37 -3.48 17.34
CA ILE A 176 5.21 -2.48 16.66
C ILE A 176 4.39 -1.68 15.65
N SER A 177 3.58 -2.34 14.81
CA SER A 177 2.73 -1.66 13.84
C SER A 177 1.73 -0.72 14.51
N ALA A 178 1.06 -1.19 15.57
CA ALA A 178 0.15 -0.37 16.36
C ALA A 178 0.86 0.86 16.96
N ASN A 179 2.05 0.66 17.53
CA ASN A 179 2.86 1.74 18.08
C ASN A 179 3.27 2.76 17.02
N VAL A 180 3.65 2.32 15.81
CA VAL A 180 3.97 3.21 14.69
C VAL A 180 2.76 4.05 14.29
N VAL A 181 1.56 3.47 14.25
CA VAL A 181 0.32 4.23 13.97
C VAL A 181 0.08 5.27 15.06
N THR A 182 0.21 4.90 16.33
CA THR A 182 0.08 5.83 17.45
C THR A 182 1.11 6.96 17.38
N MET A 183 2.38 6.64 17.11
CA MET A 183 3.45 7.64 16.95
C MET A 183 3.18 8.57 15.76
N LYS A 184 2.71 8.05 14.63
CA LYS A 184 2.31 8.88 13.47
C LYS A 184 1.17 9.84 13.83
N ALA A 185 0.17 9.36 14.56
CA ALA A 185 -0.92 10.21 15.04
C ALA A 185 -0.41 11.30 16.00
N GLN A 186 0.47 10.96 16.93
CA GLN A 186 1.12 11.93 17.83
C GLN A 186 1.96 12.96 17.07
N VAL A 187 2.75 12.53 16.08
CA VAL A 187 3.50 13.45 15.22
C VAL A 187 2.56 14.36 14.45
N ALA A 188 1.48 13.83 13.88
CA ALA A 188 0.48 14.66 13.19
C ALA A 188 -0.21 15.66 14.12
N ASP A 189 -0.44 15.29 15.38
CA ASP A 189 -0.99 16.18 16.40
C ASP A 189 0.01 17.27 16.82
N LEU A 190 1.28 16.92 17.03
CA LEU A 190 2.37 17.88 17.25
C LEU A 190 2.52 18.86 16.09
N MET A 191 2.37 18.39 14.85
CA MET A 191 2.40 19.25 13.67
C MET A 191 1.16 20.17 13.55
N LYS A 192 0.05 19.83 14.22
CA LYS A 192 -1.15 20.69 14.30
C LYS A 192 -1.07 21.71 15.43
N ASN A 193 -0.31 21.42 16.49
CA ASN A 193 0.02 22.41 17.49
C ASN A 193 1.01 23.40 16.89
N GLU A 194 0.47 24.47 16.32
CA GLU A 194 1.23 25.53 15.66
C GLU A 194 2.18 26.18 16.68
N VAL A 195 3.47 25.84 16.61
CA VAL A 195 4.50 26.57 17.36
C VAL A 195 4.50 27.99 16.79
N VAL A 196 4.10 28.96 17.59
CA VAL A 196 4.02 30.35 17.13
C VAL A 196 5.43 30.88 16.94
N GLN A 197 5.78 31.26 15.71
CA GLN A 197 7.14 31.68 15.36
C GLN A 197 7.20 33.18 15.06
N LEU A 198 8.17 33.88 15.67
CA LEU A 198 8.48 35.27 15.32
C LEU A 198 9.96 35.43 15.00
N HIS A 199 10.31 35.71 13.76
CA HIS A 199 11.69 35.91 13.34
C HIS A 199 11.88 37.31 12.79
N GLY A 200 12.94 38.00 13.21
CA GLY A 200 13.28 39.32 12.67
C GLY A 200 14.78 39.49 12.44
N SER A 201 15.15 40.50 11.65
CA SER A 201 16.55 40.91 11.50
C SER A 201 16.69 42.41 11.24
N GLY A 202 17.86 42.98 11.54
CA GLY A 202 18.02 44.43 11.43
C GLY A 202 19.23 45.04 12.12
N THR A 203 19.13 46.34 12.38
CA THR A 203 20.15 47.12 13.08
C THR A 203 20.61 46.46 14.38
N THR A 204 21.88 46.67 14.72
CA THR A 204 22.44 46.13 15.95
C THR A 204 22.10 46.95 17.19
N ASN A 205 21.55 48.16 17.04
CA ASN A 205 21.29 49.08 18.15
C ASN A 205 20.27 48.54 19.18
N PRO A 206 19.06 48.07 18.78
CA PRO A 206 18.06 47.55 19.73
C PRO A 206 18.22 46.06 20.08
N LYS A 207 19.24 45.36 19.54
CA LYS A 207 19.31 43.88 19.59
C LYS A 207 19.19 43.27 20.98
N ARG A 208 19.83 43.87 21.98
CA ARG A 208 19.80 43.37 23.37
C ARG A 208 18.41 43.52 23.99
N PHE A 209 17.70 44.61 23.67
CA PHE A 209 16.34 44.85 24.14
C PHE A 209 15.36 43.86 23.50
N PHE A 210 15.50 43.59 22.19
CA PHE A 210 14.66 42.62 21.50
C PHE A 210 14.85 41.20 22.03
N TRP A 211 16.09 40.72 22.18
CA TRP A 211 16.33 39.39 22.76
C TRP A 211 15.74 39.28 24.18
N LYS A 212 15.98 40.27 25.05
CA LYS A 212 15.43 40.23 26.41
C LYS A 212 13.91 40.26 26.43
N THR A 213 13.27 41.00 25.53
CA THR A 213 11.81 41.06 25.43
C THR A 213 11.24 39.75 24.91
N MET A 214 11.88 39.16 23.89
CA MET A 214 11.51 37.84 23.35
C MET A 214 11.59 36.77 24.44
N ASP A 215 12.71 36.65 25.16
CA ASP A 215 12.86 35.68 26.26
C ASP A 215 11.74 35.81 27.30
N ILE A 216 11.41 37.05 27.69
CA ILE A 216 10.34 37.31 28.67
C ILE A 216 8.98 36.89 28.13
N LEU A 217 8.70 37.14 26.85
CA LEU A 217 7.43 36.79 26.25
C LEU A 217 7.28 35.28 26.07
N GLU A 218 8.35 34.59 25.67
CA GLU A 218 8.40 33.12 25.60
C GLU A 218 8.17 32.49 26.98
N GLU A 219 8.83 32.99 28.03
CA GLU A 219 8.66 32.49 29.41
C GLU A 219 7.24 32.71 29.94
N ARG A 220 6.59 33.81 29.52
CA ARG A 220 5.25 34.18 29.99
C ARG A 220 4.12 33.57 29.17
N ALA A 221 4.43 32.92 28.05
CA ALA A 221 3.43 32.34 27.18
C ALA A 221 2.96 30.97 27.68
N MET A 222 1.65 30.74 27.60
CA MET A 222 1.06 29.41 27.83
C MET A 222 1.18 28.51 26.58
N VAL A 223 1.33 29.12 25.40
CA VAL A 223 1.46 28.41 24.12
C VAL A 223 2.93 28.24 23.72
N PRO A 224 3.32 27.09 23.14
CA PRO A 224 4.68 26.91 22.63
C PRO A 224 5.00 27.94 21.55
N MET A 225 6.08 28.70 21.74
CA MET A 225 6.52 29.72 20.79
C MET A 225 8.04 29.77 20.67
N THR A 226 8.54 30.29 19.55
CA THR A 226 9.96 30.53 19.32
C THR A 226 10.15 31.85 18.59
N MET A 227 10.92 32.74 19.21
CA MET A 227 11.14 34.11 18.80
C MET A 227 12.65 34.34 18.65
N THR A 228 13.08 34.84 17.50
CA THR A 228 14.50 35.11 17.25
C THR A 228 14.70 36.45 16.57
N TYR A 229 15.83 37.11 16.88
CA TYR A 229 16.23 38.34 16.23
C TYR A 229 17.70 38.28 15.79
N ARG A 230 17.97 38.57 14.51
CA ARG A 230 19.31 38.55 13.95
C ARG A 230 19.84 39.97 13.73
N ALA A 231 20.84 40.36 14.51
CA ALA A 231 21.44 41.69 14.45
C ALA A 231 22.54 41.77 13.39
N VAL A 232 22.17 42.15 12.16
CA VAL A 232 23.05 42.11 10.97
C VAL A 232 23.25 43.48 10.31
N GLY A 233 22.67 44.54 10.87
CA GLY A 233 22.72 45.90 10.31
C GLY A 233 21.48 46.24 9.47
N SER A 234 21.16 47.54 9.37
CA SER A 234 19.92 48.05 8.77
C SER A 234 19.76 47.63 7.30
N SER A 235 20.81 47.74 6.50
CA SER A 235 20.75 47.42 5.06
C SER A 235 20.47 45.94 4.81
N THR A 236 21.20 45.04 5.49
CA THR A 236 21.00 43.59 5.36
C THR A 236 19.64 43.17 5.92
N GLY A 237 19.21 43.70 7.07
CA GLY A 237 17.88 43.39 7.61
C GLY A 237 16.73 43.91 6.74
N GLN A 238 16.87 45.08 6.13
CA GLN A 238 15.90 45.60 5.16
C GLN A 238 15.83 44.70 3.91
N HIS A 239 16.97 44.23 3.40
CA HIS A 239 17.00 43.30 2.28
C HIS A 239 16.26 41.99 2.60
N GLU A 240 16.47 41.44 3.80
CA GLU A 240 15.81 40.20 4.25
C GLU A 240 14.31 40.38 4.49
N PHE A 241 13.90 41.53 5.04
CA PHE A 241 12.50 41.83 5.29
C PHE A 241 11.72 42.20 4.01
N LYS A 242 12.33 42.94 3.09
CA LYS A 242 11.71 43.22 1.79
C LYS A 242 11.70 41.99 0.89
N GLY A 243 12.62 41.06 1.13
CA GLY A 243 12.79 39.87 0.30
C GLY A 243 13.37 40.19 -1.07
N ASP A 244 14.25 41.20 -1.18
CA ASP A 244 14.76 41.78 -2.44
C ASP A 244 15.67 40.83 -3.27
N GLY A 245 15.53 39.51 -3.11
CA GLY A 245 16.15 38.47 -3.93
C GLY A 245 15.28 38.00 -5.11
N PRO A 246 15.74 37.00 -5.90
CA PRO A 246 15.07 36.55 -7.12
C PRO A 246 13.63 36.07 -6.93
N ALA A 247 13.31 35.51 -5.75
CA ALA A 247 11.99 35.02 -5.41
C ALA A 247 11.03 36.11 -4.90
N ARG A 248 11.53 37.30 -4.53
CA ARG A 248 10.75 38.41 -3.96
C ARG A 248 9.87 38.06 -2.74
N VAL A 249 10.36 37.16 -1.88
CA VAL A 249 9.66 36.74 -0.65
C VAL A 249 10.49 37.16 0.58
N PRO A 250 9.88 37.81 1.59
CA PRO A 250 10.53 38.10 2.87
C PRO A 250 11.06 36.85 3.56
N PHE A 251 12.28 36.91 4.09
CA PHE A 251 12.91 35.83 4.86
C PHE A 251 12.57 35.88 6.36
N ASN A 252 11.95 36.96 6.82
CA ASN A 252 11.62 37.19 8.23
C ASN A 252 10.22 37.82 8.35
N HIS A 253 9.69 37.83 9.57
CA HIS A 253 8.37 38.41 9.88
C HIS A 253 8.46 39.93 10.10
N PHE A 254 9.62 40.44 10.53
CA PHE A 254 9.83 41.88 10.73
C PHE A 254 11.29 42.32 10.52
N GLY A 255 11.46 43.57 10.09
CA GLY A 255 12.75 44.25 9.97
C GLY A 255 12.92 45.38 10.98
N SER A 256 14.16 45.75 11.28
CA SER A 256 14.48 46.94 12.09
C SER A 256 15.66 47.70 11.48
N GLY A 257 15.56 49.02 11.40
CA GLY A 257 16.58 49.88 10.79
C GLY A 257 16.79 51.17 11.57
N ASP A 258 17.84 51.87 11.17
CA ASP A 258 18.22 53.24 11.57
C ASP A 258 18.22 54.12 10.31
#